data_AF-A0A168MFU5-F1
#
_entry.id   AF-A0A168MFU5-F1
#
_cell.length_a   1.000
_cell.length_b   1.000
_cell.length_c   1.000
_cell.angle_alpha   90.00
_cell.angle_beta   90.00
_cell.angle_gamma   90.00
#
_symmetry.space_group_name_H-M   'P 1'
#
loop_
_entity.id
_entity.type
_entity.pdbx_description
1 polymer ?
#
loop_
_entity_poly.entity_id
_entity_poly.type
_entity_poly.pdbx_seq_one_letter_code
_entity_poly.pdbx_strand_id
1 'polypeptide(L)' 'MIPCSQIWERLSQHPNFDEFDMDQLCEELKKKAKCSGTGPVIPEFELQEVLRRMDSRQI' A
#
# COMPACT_ATOMS: atom_id res chain seq x y z
N MET A 1 12.44 3.11 -4.96
CA MET A 1 11.06 2.72 -5.37
C MET A 1 10.91 1.25 -5.06
N ILE A 2 9.75 0.85 -4.54
CA ILE A 2 9.53 -0.50 -3.99
C ILE A 2 8.57 -1.25 -4.93
N PRO A 3 8.86 -2.51 -5.32
CA PRO A 3 7.94 -3.32 -6.10
C PRO A 3 6.58 -3.47 -5.41
N CYS A 4 5.50 -3.40 -6.19
CA CYS A 4 4.13 -3.50 -5.65
C CYS A 4 3.92 -4.82 -4.87
N SER A 5 4.53 -5.92 -5.31
CA SER A 5 4.51 -7.21 -4.59
C SER A 5 5.07 -7.12 -3.17
N GLN A 6 6.22 -6.46 -3.01
CA GLN A 6 6.85 -6.27 -1.70
C GLN A 6 6.07 -5.30 -0.81
N ILE A 7 5.34 -4.35 -1.41
CA ILE A 7 4.40 -3.50 -0.66
C ILE A 7 3.24 -4.33 -0.12
N TRP A 8 2.65 -5.17 -0.95
CA TRP A 8 1.53 -6.01 -0.56
C TRP A 8 1.88 -6.93 0.61
N GLU A 9 3.06 -7.57 0.57
CA GLU A 9 3.55 -8.39 1.69
C GLU A 9 3.61 -7.60 3.00
N ARG A 10 4.11 -6.36 2.98
CA ARG A 10 4.16 -5.52 4.18
C ARG A 10 2.78 -5.14 4.70
N LEU A 11 1.87 -4.78 3.79
CA LEU A 11 0.51 -4.42 4.17
C LEU A 11 -0.22 -5.62 4.78
N SER A 12 -0.07 -6.81 4.20
CA SER A 12 -0.70 -8.05 4.71
C SER A 12 -0.20 -8.49 6.09
N GLN A 13 0.96 -7.98 6.54
CA GLN A 13 1.50 -8.24 7.88
C GLN A 13 1.01 -7.21 8.90
N HIS A 14 0.30 -6.17 8.47
CA HIS A 14 -0.19 -5.12 9.35
C HIS A 14 -1.35 -5.66 10.21
N PRO A 15 -1.37 -5.41 11.53
CA PRO A 15 -2.41 -5.95 12.42
C PRO A 15 -3.83 -5.49 12.07
N ASN A 16 -3.96 -4.30 11.46
CA ASN A 16 -5.25 -3.76 11.03
C ASN A 16 -5.56 -4.06 9.55
N PHE A 17 -4.80 -4.94 8.88
CA PHE A 17 -5.00 -5.22 7.46
C PHE A 17 -6.40 -5.78 7.17
N ASP A 18 -6.87 -6.71 8.01
CA ASP A 18 -8.19 -7.31 7.89
C ASP A 18 -9.35 -6.35 8.22
N GLU A 19 -9.06 -5.21 8.87
CA GLU A 19 -10.06 -4.16 9.17
C GLU A 19 -10.24 -3.18 7.99
N PHE A 20 -9.37 -3.24 6.98
CA PHE A 20 -9.40 -2.34 5.82
C PHE A 20 -10.24 -2.89 4.67
N ASP A 21 -10.87 -1.97 3.93
CA ASP A 21 -11.48 -2.30 2.65
C ASP A 21 -10.38 -2.64 1.64
N MET A 22 -10.32 -3.93 1.29
CA MET A 22 -9.34 -4.50 0.37
C MET A 22 -9.45 -3.94 -1.05
N ASP A 23 -10.67 -3.64 -1.49
CA ASP A 23 -10.89 -3.06 -2.82
C ASP A 23 -10.40 -1.61 -2.84
N GLN A 24 -10.70 -0.86 -1.78
CA GLN A 24 -10.22 0.52 -1.63
C GLN A 24 -8.69 0.59 -1.57
N LEU A 25 -8.05 -0.29 -0.79
CA LEU A 25 -6.59 -0.38 -0.68
C LEU A 25 -5.95 -0.74 -2.03
N CYS A 26 -6.51 -1.71 -2.75
CA CYS A 26 -6.04 -2.08 -4.09
C CYS A 26 -6.13 -0.91 -5.06
N GLU A 27 -7.23 -0.15 -5.05
CA GLU A 27 -7.40 1.02 -5.91
C GLU A 27 -6.41 2.15 -5.55
N GLU A 28 -6.14 2.37 -4.26
CA GLU A 28 -5.12 3.33 -3.84
C GLU A 28 -3.72 2.93 -4.30
N LEU A 29 -3.34 1.66 -4.15
CA LEU A 29 -2.04 1.16 -4.60
C LEU A 29 -1.88 1.27 -6.11
N LYS A 30 -2.91 0.92 -6.88
CA LYS A 30 -2.92 1.07 -8.35
C LYS A 30 -2.72 2.53 -8.75
N LYS A 31 -3.39 3.48 -8.10
CA LYS A 31 -3.26 4.92 -8.37
C LYS A 31 -1.87 5.46 -8.08
N LYS A 32 -1.20 4.93 -7.05
CA LYS A 32 0.14 5.37 -6.61
C LYS A 32 1.27 4.65 -7.36
N ALA A 33 0.98 3.51 -7.99
CA ALA A 33 1.95 2.72 -8.75
C ALA A 33 2.44 3.44 -10.01
N LYS A 34 3.75 3.32 -10.25
CA LYS A 34 4.45 3.82 -11.44
C LYS A 34 5.10 2.64 -12.16
N CYS A 35 5.16 2.69 -13.49
CA CYS A 35 5.88 1.68 -14.26
C CYS A 35 7.38 2.01 -14.28
N SER A 36 8.21 1.06 -13.81
CA SER A 36 9.68 1.18 -13.85
C SER A 36 10.33 0.52 -15.07
N GLY A 37 9.53 -0.06 -15.97
CA GLY A 37 10.02 -0.89 -17.08
C GLY A 37 10.27 -2.36 -16.72
N THR A 38 10.44 -2.68 -15.43
CA THR A 38 10.54 -4.06 -14.92
C THR A 38 9.31 -4.49 -14.12
N GLY A 39 8.39 -3.56 -13.87
CA GLY A 39 7.15 -3.81 -13.15
C GLY A 39 6.62 -2.56 -12.44
N PRO A 40 5.45 -2.69 -11.77
CA PRO A 40 4.87 -1.62 -10.98
C PRO A 40 5.67 -1.39 -9.71
N VAL A 41 6.05 -0.14 -9.48
CA VAL A 41 6.77 0.29 -8.29
C VAL A 41 6.07 1.48 -7.66
N ILE A 42 6.14 1.57 -6.34
CA ILE A 42 5.57 2.67 -5.56
C ILE A 42 6.70 3.38 -4.82
N PRO A 43 6.71 4.72 -4.76
CA PRO A 43 7.66 5.45 -3.92
C PRO A 43 7.50 5.10 -2.44
N GLU A 44 8.60 5.07 -1.71
CA GLU A 44 8.56 4.69 -0.29
C GLU A 44 7.70 5.62 0.56
N PHE A 45 7.68 6.92 0.27
CA PHE A 45 6.83 7.87 0.99
C PHE A 45 5.33 7.60 0.81
N GLU A 46 4.92 7.06 -0.33
CA GLU A 46 3.52 6.68 -0.59
C GLU A 46 3.12 5.47 0.27
N LEU A 47 4.03 4.51 0.45
CA LEU A 47 3.84 3.39 1.35
C LEU A 47 3.69 3.85 2.80
N GLN A 48 4.57 4.76 3.24
CA GLN A 48 4.52 5.31 4.60
C GLN A 48 3.20 6.04 4.87
N GLU A 49 2.67 6.78 3.89
CA GLU A 49 1.37 7.44 4.04
C GLU A 49 0.21 6.44 4.14
N VAL A 50 0.24 5.34 3.38
CA VAL A 50 -0.76 4.26 3.49
C VAL A 50 -0.69 3.60 4.87
N LEU A 51 0.51 3.24 5.34
CA LEU A 51 0.71 2.65 6.67
C LEU A 51 0.24 3.59 7.79
N ARG A 52 0.59 4.87 7.71
CA ARG A 52 0.15 5.89 8.68
C ARG A 52 -1.37 6.02 8.74
N ARG A 53 -2.06 5.89 7.59
CA ARG A 53 -3.53 5.85 7.54
C ARG A 53 -4.08 4.57 8.17
N MET A 54 -3.41 3.42 7.96
CA MET A 54 -3.78 2.16 8.61
C MET A 54 -3.63 2.20 10.14
N ASP A 55 -2.66 2.96 10.63
CA ASP A 55 -2.49 3.23 12.07
C ASP A 55 -3.50 4.25 12.61
N SER A 56 -3.83 5.25 11.80
CA SER A 56 -4.78 6.31 12.15
C SER A 56 -6.21 5.81 11.95
N ARG A 57 -6.69 4.94 12.85
CA ARG A 57 -8.12 4.57 12.95
C ARG A 57 -8.94 5.87 12.96
N GLN A 58 -9.65 6.16 11.88
CA GLN A 58 -10.73 7.15 11.94
C GLN A 58 -11.92 6.43 12.56
N ILE A 59 -11.98 6.49 13.89
CA ILE A 59 -13.12 6.11 14.73
C ILE A 59 -14.26 7.09 14.44
#